data_AF-A0A2E9WZ98-F1
#
_entry.id   AF-A0A2E9WZ98-F1
#
_cell.length_a   1.000
_cell.length_b   1.000
_cell.length_c   1.000
_cell.angle_alpha   90.00
_cell.angle_beta   90.00
_cell.angle_gamma   90.00
#
_symmetry.space_group_name_H-M   'P 1'
#
loop_
_entity.id
_entity.type
_entity.pdbx_description
1 polymer ?
#
loop_
_entity_poly.entity_id
_entity_poly.type
_entity_poly.pdbx_seq_one_letter_code
_entity_poly.pdbx_strand_id
1 'polypeptide(L)' 'MNKKLEQDEVEHIRAAFASGSAPVCPRCQGRFDRTDVPPRNDVPYVRDRIWLICVTCGAGLVMDRPKTPVKPPPKPLPG' A
#
# COMPACT_ATOMS: atom_id res chain seq x y z
N MET A 1 -5.95 20.90 5.39
CA MET A 1 -7.01 20.07 4.76
C MET A 1 -6.36 18.85 4.13
N ASN A 2 -6.60 17.64 4.66
CA ASN A 2 -6.12 16.40 4.04
C ASN A 2 -6.89 16.18 2.75
N LYS A 3 -6.22 16.33 1.60
CA LYS A 3 -6.84 16.12 0.30
C LYS A 3 -7.01 14.60 0.09
N LYS A 4 -8.23 14.14 -0.11
CA LYS A 4 -8.47 12.73 -0.49
C LYS A 4 -8.01 12.52 -1.94
N LEU A 5 -7.51 11.32 -2.22
CA LEU A 5 -7.17 10.85 -3.55
C LEU A 5 -8.42 10.24 -4.21
N GLU A 6 -8.59 10.48 -5.50
CA GLU A 6 -9.67 9.92 -6.32
C GLU A 6 -9.40 8.46 -6.66
N GLN A 7 -10.42 7.73 -7.12
CA GLN A 7 -10.31 6.30 -7.37
C GLN A 7 -9.19 5.94 -8.37
N ASP A 8 -9.09 6.64 -9.50
CA ASP A 8 -8.02 6.41 -10.49
C ASP A 8 -6.61 6.65 -9.90
N GLU A 9 -6.49 7.64 -9.02
CA GLU A 9 -5.24 7.97 -8.33
C GLU A 9 -4.87 6.87 -7.34
N VAL A 10 -5.86 6.32 -6.63
CA VAL A 10 -5.70 5.18 -5.72
C VAL A 10 -5.30 3.92 -6.49
N GLU A 11 -5.87 3.69 -7.67
CA GLU A 11 -5.53 2.54 -8.52
C GLU A 11 -4.08 2.61 -9.03
N HIS A 12 -3.61 3.78 -9.45
CA HIS A 12 -2.19 3.98 -9.79
C HIS A 12 -1.25 3.66 -8.62
N ILE A 13 -1.60 4.11 -7.40
CA ILE A 13 -0.80 3.83 -6.20
C ILE A 13 -0.81 2.34 -5.87
N ARG A 14 -1.96 1.66 -6.00
CA ARG A 14 -2.09 0.22 -5.81
C ARG A 14 -1.25 -0.58 -6.80
N ALA A 15 -1.25 -0.19 -8.07
CA ALA A 15 -0.47 -0.85 -9.11
C ALA A 15 1.05 -0.74 -8.84
N ALA A 16 1.51 0.41 -8.36
CA ALA A 16 2.90 0.59 -7.93
C ALA A 16 3.28 -0.37 -6.79
N PHE A 17 2.43 -0.48 -5.75
CA PHE A 17 2.68 -1.47 -4.69
C PHE A 17 2.64 -2.92 -5.19
N ALA A 18 1.70 -3.26 -6.07
CA ALA A 18 1.57 -4.61 -6.61
C ALA A 18 2.80 -5.02 -7.46
N SER A 19 3.41 -4.06 -8.15
CA SER A 19 4.66 -4.25 -8.90
C SER A 19 5.92 -4.25 -8.03
N GLY A 20 5.80 -3.99 -6.72
CA GLY A 20 6.95 -3.85 -5.80
C GLY A 20 7.70 -2.53 -5.95
N SER A 21 7.15 -1.56 -6.68
CA SER A 21 7.73 -0.22 -6.83
C SER A 21 7.24 0.73 -5.75
N ALA A 22 8.05 1.73 -5.41
CA ALA A 22 7.66 2.78 -4.47
C ALA A 22 6.70 3.76 -5.15
N PRO A 23 5.45 3.91 -4.67
CA PRO A 23 4.51 4.84 -5.29
C PRO A 23 4.93 6.29 -5.07
N VAL A 24 4.67 7.11 -6.08
CA VAL A 24 4.75 8.58 -6.01
C VAL A 24 3.36 9.18 -6.10
N CYS A 25 3.18 10.38 -5.56
CA CYS A 25 1.89 11.06 -5.59
C CYS A 25 1.48 11.40 -7.04
N PRO A 26 0.34 10.92 -7.56
CA PRO A 26 -0.05 11.19 -8.94
C PRO A 26 -0.37 12.68 -9.19
N ARG A 27 -0.67 13.46 -8.13
CA ARG A 27 -0.98 14.90 -8.23
C ARG A 27 0.24 15.81 -8.36
N CYS A 28 1.31 15.48 -7.64
CA CYS A 28 2.46 16.39 -7.48
C CYS A 28 3.82 15.70 -7.60
N GLN A 29 3.82 14.40 -7.87
CA GLN A 29 5.00 13.52 -7.95
C GLN A 29 5.88 13.48 -6.68
N GLY A 30 5.40 14.05 -5.58
CA GLY A 30 6.04 13.97 -4.28
C GLY A 30 6.05 12.55 -3.71
N ARG A 31 6.96 12.30 -2.77
CA ARG A 31 7.03 11.03 -2.05
C ARG A 31 5.87 10.89 -1.07
N PHE A 32 5.44 9.65 -0.83
CA PHE A 32 4.56 9.33 0.27
C PHE A 32 5.38 8.99 1.52
N ASP A 33 4.99 9.57 2.64
CA ASP A 33 5.29 9.02 3.96
C ASP A 33 4.35 7.84 4.22
N ARG A 34 4.92 6.71 4.64
CA ARG A 34 4.23 5.44 4.80
C ARG A 34 4.23 5.02 6.26
N THR A 35 3.05 4.87 6.82
CA THR A 35 2.85 4.27 8.14
C THR A 35 2.13 2.94 7.99
N ASP A 36 2.78 1.86 8.42
CA ASP A 36 2.13 0.55 8.53
C ASP A 36 1.16 0.56 9.72
N VAL A 37 -0.08 0.14 9.48
CA VAL A 37 -1.12 0.03 10.50
C VAL A 37 -1.35 -1.45 10.77
N PRO A 38 -0.63 -2.02 11.75
CA PRO A 38 -0.68 -3.46 11.99
C PRO A 38 -2.09 -3.88 12.43
N PRO A 39 -2.50 -5.11 12.07
CA PRO A 39 -3.73 -5.67 12.57
C PRO A 39 -3.67 -5.80 14.10
N ARG A 40 -4.79 -5.55 14.77
CA ARG A 40 -4.92 -5.85 16.20
C ARG A 40 -5.17 -7.35 16.38
N ASN A 41 -4.56 -7.94 17.41
CA ASN A 41 -4.61 -9.38 17.65
C ASN A 41 -5.87 -9.84 18.40
N ASP A 42 -6.70 -8.92 18.88
CA ASP A 42 -7.89 -9.16 19.68
C ASP A 42 -9.17 -9.42 18.85
N VAL A 43 -9.10 -9.28 17.52
CA VAL A 43 -10.27 -9.44 16.63
C VAL A 43 -9.92 -10.39 15.46
N PRO A 44 -10.72 -11.42 15.16
CA PRO A 44 -10.40 -12.41 14.12
C PRO A 44 -10.48 -11.88 12.69
N TYR A 45 -11.06 -10.69 12.47
CA TYR A 45 -11.12 -10.01 11.17
C TYR A 45 -10.44 -8.66 11.27
N VAL A 46 -9.09 -8.63 11.29
CA VAL A 46 -8.37 -7.38 11.12
C VAL A 46 -7.68 -7.33 9.77
N ARG A 47 -7.92 -6.22 9.07
CA ARG A 47 -7.26 -5.90 7.81
C ARG A 47 -5.93 -5.22 8.11
N ASP A 48 -4.85 -5.80 7.60
CA ASP A 48 -3.54 -5.16 7.54
C ASP A 48 -3.62 -3.98 6.56
N ARG A 49 -3.34 -2.79 7.06
CA ARG A 49 -3.52 -1.54 6.31
C ARG A 49 -2.23 -0.75 6.24
N ILE A 50 -2.13 0.04 5.19
CA ILE A 50 -1.10 1.02 4.98
C ILE A 50 -1.77 2.39 4.95
N TRP A 51 -1.25 3.32 5.73
CA TRP A 51 -1.59 4.73 5.63
C TRP A 51 -0.48 5.49 4.91
N LEU A 52 -0.86 6.23 3.87
CA LEU A 52 0.02 7.07 3.07
C LEU A 52 -0.38 8.53 3.19
N ILE A 53 0.63 9.40 3.34
CA ILE A 53 0.47 10.85 3.31
C ILE A 53 1.54 11.43 2.38
N CYS A 54 1.15 12.18 1.35
CA CYS A 54 2.12 12.86 0.51
C CYS A 54 2.75 14.02 1.28
N VAL A 55 4.08 14.02 1.43
CA VAL A 55 4.80 15.07 2.17
C VAL A 55 4.79 16.43 1.48
N THR A 56 4.44 16.46 0.19
CA THR A 56 4.43 17.68 -0.63
C THR A 56 3.05 18.35 -0.66
N CYS A 57 1.99 17.60 -0.97
CA CYS A 57 0.65 18.16 -1.16
C CYS A 57 -0.34 17.81 -0.03
N GLY A 58 0.06 16.98 0.93
CA GLY A 58 -0.78 16.54 2.05
C GLY A 58 -1.92 15.59 1.65
N ALA A 59 -1.86 15.00 0.45
CA ALA A 59 -2.88 14.04 0.03
C ALA A 59 -2.75 12.73 0.81
N GLY A 60 -3.86 12.22 1.33
CA GLY A 60 -3.90 11.06 2.22
C GLY A 60 -4.69 9.90 1.63
N LEU A 61 -4.20 8.67 1.85
CA LEU A 61 -4.85 7.42 1.47
C LEU A 61 -4.63 6.35 2.53
N VAL A 62 -5.70 5.69 2.96
CA VAL A 62 -5.63 4.45 3.71
C VAL A 62 -6.06 3.32 2.80
N MET A 63 -5.25 2.29 2.67
CA MET A 63 -5.54 1.13 1.84
C MET A 63 -5.11 -0.16 2.54
N ASP A 64 -5.77 -1.26 2.21
CA ASP A 64 -5.34 -2.58 2.69
C ASP A 64 -3.98 -2.92 2.06
N ARG A 65 -3.08 -3.54 2.83
CA ARG A 65 -1.78 -4.00 2.33
C ARG A 65 -2.05 -4.98 1.20
N PRO A 66 -1.55 -4.74 -0.03
CA PRO A 66 -1.66 -5.74 -1.08
C PRO A 66 -0.93 -6.99 -0.58
N LYS A 67 -1.61 -8.14 -0.60
CA LYS A 67 -0.95 -9.42 -0.39
C LYS A 67 0.15 -9.49 -1.46
N THR A 68 1.41 -9.32 -1.05
CA THR A 68 2.53 -9.71 -1.91
C THR A 68 2.18 -11.11 -2.40
N PRO A 69 2.21 -11.39 -3.72
CA PRO A 69 2.13 -12.77 -4.15
C PRO A 69 3.29 -13.47 -3.44
N VAL A 70 2.96 -14.28 -2.44
CA VAL A 70 3.93 -15.15 -1.79
C VAL A 70 4.42 -16.00 -2.93
N LYS A 71 5.64 -15.76 -3.42
CA LYS A 71 6.29 -16.69 -4.32
C LYS A 71 6.25 -18.01 -3.55
N PRO A 72 5.51 -19.05 -4.01
CA PRO A 72 5.45 -20.29 -3.26
C PRO A 72 6.89 -20.76 -3.03
N PRO A 73 7.21 -21.32 -1.84
CA PRO A 73 8.54 -21.85 -1.60
C PRO A 73 8.90 -22.79 -2.77
N PRO A 74 10.16 -22.76 -3.26
CA PRO A 74 10.55 -23.62 -4.36
C PRO A 74 10.19 -25.07 -3.98
N LYS A 75 9.42 -25.73 -4.87
CA LYS A 75 9.09 -27.14 -4.72
C LYS A 75 10.42 -27.91 -4.55
N PRO A 76 10.59 -28.77 -3.54
CA PRO A 76 11.79 -29.57 -3.42
C PRO A 76 12.00 -30.36 -4.72
N LEU A 77 13.23 -30.35 -5.23
CA LEU A 77 13.63 -31.18 -6.36
C LEU A 77 13.39 -32.66 -5.99
N PRO A 78 12.82 -33.49 -6.89
CA PRO A 78 12.84 -34.92 -6.68
C PRO A 78 14.30 -35.40 -6.67
N GLY A 79 14.67 -36.14 -5.63
CA GLY A 79 15.96 -36.80 -5.50
C GLY A 79 16.05 -38.08 -6.32
#